data_AF-A0A6G9AUH8-F1
#
_entry.id   AF-A0A6G9AUH8-F1
#
_cell.length_a   1.000
_cell.length_b   1.000
_cell.length_c   1.000
_cell.angle_alpha   90.00
_cell.angle_beta   90.00
_cell.angle_gamma   90.00
#
_symmetry.space_group_name_H-M   'P 1'
#
loop_
_entity.id
_entity.type
_entity.pdbx_description
1 polymer ?
#
loop_
_entity_poly.entity_id
_entity_poly.type
_entity_poly.pdbx_seq_one_letter_code
_entity_poly.pdbx_strand_id
1 'polypeptide(L)'
;MIDWLHIHRFRVARILLGLFLAMWLNGVVFRHAHRLTDGRLIVHAHPYWPFGKGPILPNSHTAQEILLLDLAGHLPIVVSAFFAFLFLLRSYHQAVFRFADRTYHTVSSFYCFSHRGPPIVW
;
A
#
# COMPACT_ATOMS: atom_id res chain seq x y z
N MET A 1 5.65 5.78 -25.86
CA MET A 1 5.94 6.32 -24.51
C MET A 1 5.42 5.40 -23.40
N ILE A 2 4.16 4.92 -23.50
CA ILE A 2 3.55 4.00 -22.53
C ILE A 2 4.25 2.63 -22.49
N ASP A 3 4.67 2.07 -23.63
CA ASP A 3 5.36 0.76 -23.68
C ASP A 3 6.74 0.77 -23.00
N TRP A 4 7.47 1.89 -23.10
CA TRP A 4 8.74 2.06 -22.40
C TRP A 4 8.57 2.02 -20.88
N LEU A 5 7.49 2.62 -20.38
CA LEU A 5 7.11 2.59 -18.98
C LEU A 5 6.77 1.16 -18.53
N HIS A 6 6.06 0.38 -19.35
CA HIS A 6 5.73 -1.02 -19.04
C HIS A 6 6.94 -1.95 -19.03
N ILE A 7 7.98 -1.68 -19.82
CA ILE A 7 9.22 -2.45 -19.82
C ILE A 7 10.06 -2.12 -18.57
N HIS A 8 10.12 -0.85 -18.18
CA HIS A 8 10.96 -0.40 -17.08
C HIS A 8 10.26 -0.35 -15.72
N ARG A 9 8.93 -0.51 -15.65
CA ARG A 9 8.13 -0.41 -14.40
C ARG A 9 8.72 -1.24 -13.27
N PHE A 10 9.15 -2.46 -13.54
CA PHE A 10 9.70 -3.35 -12.51
C PHE A 10 11.10 -2.93 -12.06
N ARG A 11 11.89 -2.30 -12.93
CA ARG A 11 13.21 -1.75 -12.55
C ARG A 11 13.03 -0.49 -11.71
N VAL A 12 12.17 0.42 -12.16
CA VAL A 12 11.82 1.65 -11.43
C VAL A 12 11.22 1.30 -10.06
N ALA A 13 10.27 0.37 -10.02
CA ALA A 13 9.67 -0.07 -8.76
C ALA A 13 10.70 -0.66 -7.79
N ARG A 14 11.67 -1.44 -8.27
CA ARG A 14 12.76 -1.98 -7.43
C ARG A 14 13.67 -0.88 -6.89
N ILE A 15 14.01 0.11 -7.71
CA ILE A 15 14.83 1.26 -7.29
C ILE A 15 14.09 2.08 -6.24
N LEU A 16 12.81 2.39 -6.46
CA LEU A 16 11.98 3.13 -5.52
C LEU A 16 11.79 2.36 -4.21
N LEU A 17 11.60 1.04 -4.28
CA LEU A 17 11.53 0.17 -3.10
C LEU A 17 12.85 0.19 -2.32
N GLY A 18 13.99 0.08 -3.00
CA GLY A 18 15.30 0.18 -2.36
C GLY A 18 15.51 1.52 -1.68
N LEU A 19 15.15 2.62 -2.35
CA LEU A 19 15.23 3.97 -1.78
C LEU A 19 14.32 4.12 -0.56
N PHE A 20 13.09 3.63 -0.64
CA PHE A 20 12.14 3.63 0.48
C PHE A 20 12.69 2.86 1.68
N LEU A 21 13.22 1.67 1.48
CA LEU A 21 13.81 0.86 2.55
C LEU A 21 15.04 1.54 3.17
N ALA A 22 15.88 2.18 2.37
CA ALA A 22 17.02 2.94 2.86
C ALA A 22 16.59 4.16 3.70
N MET A 23 15.58 4.91 3.25
CA MET A 23 15.00 6.02 4.01
C MET A 23 14.36 5.55 5.32
N TRP A 24 13.69 4.39 5.29
CA TRP A 24 13.07 3.80 6.48
C TRP A 24 14.12 3.35 7.49
N LEU A 25 15.14 2.61 7.04
CA LEU A 25 16.26 2.20 7.89
C LEU A 25 16.96 3.41 8.50
N ASN A 26 17.13 4.48 7.72
CA ASN A 26 17.67 5.74 8.20
C ASN A 26 16.85 6.35 9.35
N GLY A 27 15.53 6.38 9.18
CA GLY A 27 14.59 6.87 10.19
C GLY A 27 14.55 6.06 11.48
N VAL A 28 15.10 4.84 11.50
CA VAL A 28 15.21 3.98 12.69
C VAL A 28 16.61 4.05 13.29
N VAL A 29 17.66 3.89 12.48
CA VAL A 29 19.05 3.74 12.95
C VAL A 29 19.70 5.07 13.31
N PHE A 30 19.42 6.13 12.54
CA PHE A 30 20.07 7.44 12.70
C PHE A 30 19.15 8.49 13.32
N ARG A 31 18.04 8.05 13.94
CA ARG A 31 17.12 8.94 14.63
C ARG A 31 17.72 9.42 15.94
N HIS A 32 17.68 10.72 16.17
CA HIS A 32 18.23 11.35 17.35
C HIS A 32 17.44 12.61 17.70
N ALA A 33 17.68 13.14 18.90
CA ALA A 33 16.98 14.29 19.44
C ALA A 33 17.95 15.44 19.71
N HIS A 34 17.49 16.66 19.46
CA HIS A 34 18.15 17.91 19.81
C HIS A 34 17.26 18.69 20.77
N ARG A 35 17.88 19.35 21.75
CA ARG A 35 17.19 20.31 22.60
C ARG A 35 17.59 21.72 22.16
N LEU A 36 16.59 22.52 21.79
CA LEU A 36 16.79 23.92 21.41
C LEU A 36 17.01 24.80 22.64
N THR A 37 17.53 26.00 22.41
CA THR A 37 17.78 27.02 23.44
C THR A 37 16.49 27.47 24.15
N ASP A 38 15.35 27.35 23.48
CA ASP A 38 14.01 27.62 24.04
C ASP A 38 13.41 26.41 24.80
N GLY A 39 14.14 25.30 24.89
CA GLY A 39 13.72 24.10 25.59
C GLY A 39 12.88 23.13 24.76
N ARG A 40 12.53 23.44 23.51
CA ARG A 40 11.84 22.48 22.62
C ARG A 40 12.75 21.30 22.28
N LEU A 41 12.17 20.11 22.17
CA LEU A 41 12.86 18.89 21.75
C LEU A 41 12.47 18.56 20.30
N ILE A 42 13.44 18.45 19.40
CA ILE A 42 13.22 18.10 18.00
C ILE A 42 13.88 16.75 17.75
N VAL A 43 13.15 15.84 17.11
CA VAL A 43 13.60 14.48 16.84
C VAL A 43 13.56 14.24 15.35
N HIS A 44 14.73 14.00 14.76
CA HIS A 44 14.87 13.76 13.32
C HIS A 44 16.02 12.79 13.04
N ALA A 45 16.21 12.41 11.77
CA ALA A 45 17.26 11.49 11.34
C ALA A 45 18.12 12.08 10.21
N HIS A 46 19.41 11.76 10.22
CA HIS A 46 20.37 12.14 9.17
C HIS A 46 20.87 10.92 8.41
N PRO A 47 21.17 11.02 7.10
CA PRO A 47 21.76 9.92 6.32
C PRO A 47 23.13 9.43 6.83
N TYR A 48 23.72 10.15 7.78
CA TYR A 48 25.03 9.91 8.36
C TYR A 48 25.03 10.28 9.84
N TRP A 49 25.96 9.73 10.59
CA TRP A 49 26.09 10.02 12.03
C TRP A 49 26.59 11.46 12.23
N PRO A 50 25.91 12.30 13.03
CA PRO A 50 26.37 13.66 13.27
C PRO A 50 27.68 13.64 14.07
N PHE A 51 28.64 14.48 13.66
CA PHE A 51 29.90 14.67 14.36
C PHE A 51 29.70 15.57 15.58
N GLY A 52 29.13 15.03 16.65
CA GLY A 52 29.05 15.70 17.95
C GLY A 52 28.49 14.77 19.01
N LYS A 53 29.14 14.75 20.18
CA LYS A 53 28.80 13.85 21.29
C LYS A 53 27.94 14.61 22.31
N GLY A 54 26.68 14.22 22.46
CA GLY A 54 25.80 14.71 23.52
C GLY A 54 24.32 14.67 23.15
N PRO A 55 23.39 14.68 24.11
CA PRO A 55 21.94 14.80 23.85
C PRO A 55 21.49 16.26 23.58
N ILE A 56 22.38 17.22 23.79
CA ILE A 56 22.13 18.65 23.63
C ILE A 56 23.16 19.16 22.62
N LEU A 57 22.82 19.10 21.34
CA LEU A 57 23.54 19.84 20.31
C LEU A 57 22.68 21.05 19.90
N PRO A 58 23.33 22.17 19.53
CA PRO A 58 22.63 23.26 18.88
C PRO A 58 21.99 22.73 17.59
N ASN A 59 20.68 22.95 17.45
CA ASN A 59 19.98 22.63 16.22
C ASN A 59 20.54 23.50 15.09
N SER A 60 21.26 22.90 14.14
CA SER A 60 21.81 23.58 12.96
C SER A 60 20.78 23.82 11.87
N HIS A 61 19.53 23.39 12.06
CA HIS A 61 18.49 23.46 11.05
C HIS A 61 17.56 24.65 11.22
N THR A 62 17.18 25.22 10.08
CA THR A 62 16.05 26.14 10.01
C THR A 62 14.73 25.39 10.28
N ALA A 63 13.68 26.12 10.68
CA ALA A 63 12.37 25.52 10.90
C ALA A 63 11.81 24.83 9.64
N GLN A 64 12.12 25.36 8.45
CA GLN A 64 11.72 24.76 7.17
C GLN A 64 12.44 23.44 6.90
N GLU A 65 13.74 23.37 7.19
CA GLU A 65 14.50 22.12 7.06
C GLU A 65 13.97 21.03 7.99
N ILE A 66 13.63 21.40 9.22
CA ILE A 66 13.03 20.47 10.18
C ILE A 66 11.69 19.95 9.65
N LEU A 67 10.84 20.82 9.12
CA LEU A 67 9.56 20.42 8.53
C LEU A 67 9.77 19.44 7.37
N LEU A 68 10.76 19.70 6.51
CA LEU A 68 11.09 18.82 5.39
C LEU A 68 11.63 17.46 5.85
N LEU A 69 12.50 17.43 6.86
CA LEU A 69 13.02 16.20 7.46
C LEU A 69 11.91 15.38 8.12
N ASP A 70 10.99 16.06 8.82
CA ASP A 70 9.85 15.44 9.45
C ASP A 70 8.89 14.81 8.42
N LEU A 71 8.62 15.55 7.34
CA LEU A 71 7.82 15.08 6.21
C LEU A 71 8.48 13.86 5.53
N ALA A 72 9.78 13.96 5.22
CA ALA A 72 10.52 12.87 4.58
C ALA A 72 10.62 11.61 5.46
N GLY A 73 10.68 11.78 6.78
CA GLY A 73 10.75 10.67 7.74
C GLY A 73 9.40 10.00 8.01
N HIS A 74 8.32 10.77 8.12
CA HIS A 74 7.01 10.22 8.53
C HIS A 74 6.09 9.89 7.36
N LEU A 75 6.09 10.68 6.28
CA LEU A 75 5.14 10.52 5.18
C LEU A 75 5.22 9.14 4.50
N PRO A 76 6.41 8.54 4.27
CA PRO A 76 6.49 7.19 3.73
C PRO A 76 5.85 6.14 4.65
N ILE A 77 5.98 6.30 5.98
CA ILE A 77 5.39 5.39 6.98
C ILE A 77 3.88 5.56 7.03
N VAL A 78 3.38 6.80 7.09
CA VAL A 78 1.94 7.07 7.16
C VAL A 78 1.23 6.56 5.90
N VAL A 79 1.77 6.86 4.72
CA VAL A 79 1.18 6.42 3.44
C VAL A 79 1.23 4.89 3.32
N SER A 80 2.37 4.26 3.61
CA SER A 80 2.48 2.79 3.54
C SER A 80 1.58 2.09 4.55
N ALA A 81 1.47 2.59 5.79
CA ALA A 81 0.57 2.06 6.80
C ALA A 81 -0.90 2.19 6.38
N PHE A 82 -1.29 3.31 5.77
CA PHE A 82 -2.64 3.50 5.23
C PHE A 82 -2.97 2.47 4.14
N PHE A 83 -2.09 2.28 3.16
CA PHE A 83 -2.32 1.27 2.12
C PHE A 83 -2.26 -0.17 2.65
N ALA A 84 -1.39 -0.46 3.62
CA ALA A 84 -1.35 -1.74 4.29
C ALA A 84 -2.67 -2.02 5.04
N PHE A 85 -3.22 -1.03 5.74
CA PHE A 85 -4.52 -1.11 6.38
C PHE A 85 -5.64 -1.40 5.37
N LEU A 86 -5.68 -0.68 4.24
CA LEU A 86 -6.65 -0.93 3.17
C LEU A 86 -6.52 -2.34 2.57
N PHE A 87 -5.28 -2.81 2.38
CA PHE A 87 -5.01 -4.16 1.89
C PHE A 87 -5.53 -5.23 2.86
N LEU A 88 -5.21 -5.09 4.15
CA LEU A 88 -5.72 -5.97 5.20
C LEU A 88 -7.26 -5.96 5.23
N LEU A 89 -7.87 -4.77 5.22
CA LEU A 89 -9.33 -4.63 5.17
C LEU A 89 -9.92 -5.40 3.96
N ARG A 90 -9.32 -5.27 2.77
CA ARG A 90 -9.73 -6.04 1.59
C ARG A 90 -9.57 -7.56 1.79
N SER A 91 -8.49 -8.01 2.42
CA SER A 91 -8.26 -9.45 2.69
C SER A 91 -9.29 -10.04 3.67
N TYR A 92 -9.76 -9.24 4.64
CA TYR A 92 -10.82 -9.63 5.57
C TYR A 92 -12.22 -9.57 4.95
N HIS A 93 -12.43 -8.70 3.96
CA HIS A 93 -13.64 -8.69 3.13
C HIS A 93 -13.58 -9.83 2.09
N GLN A 94 -13.68 -11.08 2.55
CA GLN A 94 -14.05 -12.19 1.67
C GLN A 94 -15.41 -11.89 1.04
N ALA A 95 -15.57 -12.16 -0.26
CA ALA A 95 -16.85 -11.99 -0.93
C ALA A 95 -17.92 -12.83 -0.20
N VAL A 96 -18.88 -12.15 0.44
CA VAL A 96 -20.06 -12.78 1.07
C VAL A 96 -20.78 -13.68 0.06
N PHE A 97 -20.71 -13.31 -1.22
CA PHE A 97 -21.19 -14.09 -2.34
C PHE A 97 -20.03 -14.86 -3.00
N ARG A 98 -19.76 -16.07 -2.50
CA ARG A 98 -19.06 -17.07 -3.30
C ARG A 98 -20.04 -17.57 -4.35
N PHE A 99 -19.95 -17.04 -5.57
CA PHE A 99 -20.61 -17.66 -6.71
C PHE A 99 -19.95 -19.02 -6.95
N ALA A 100 -20.56 -20.07 -6.41
CA ALA A 100 -20.24 -21.42 -6.83
C ALA A 100 -20.86 -21.60 -8.20
N ASP A 101 -20.04 -21.71 -9.25
CA ASP A 101 -20.49 -22.20 -10.55
C ASP A 101 -20.99 -23.63 -10.35
N ARG A 102 -22.29 -23.78 -10.09
CA ARG A 102 -22.96 -25.07 -10.18
C ARG A 102 -23.29 -25.28 -11.64
N THR A 103 -22.55 -26.16 -12.30
CA THR A 103 -22.94 -26.69 -13.60
C THR A 103 -24.22 -27.51 -13.43
N TYR A 104 -25.36 -26.93 -13.80
CA TYR A 104 -26.61 -27.66 -13.88
C TYR A 104 -26.60 -28.51 -15.15
N HIS A 105 -26.46 -29.82 -15.01
CA HIS A 105 -26.69 -30.75 -16.11
C HIS A 105 -28.18 -31.11 -16.15
N THR A 106 -28.82 -30.86 -17.29
CA THR A 106 -30.19 -31.30 -17.56
C THR A 106 -30.21 -32.81 -17.81
N VAL A 107 -30.74 -33.59 -16.86
CA VAL A 107 -30.71 -35.08 -16.93
C VAL A 107 -31.98 -35.69 -17.54
N SER A 108 -32.87 -34.92 -18.18
CA SER A 108 -33.99 -35.53 -18.90
C SER A 108 -34.25 -34.91 -20.26
N SER A 109 -34.20 -35.75 -21.30
CA SER A 109 -34.88 -35.53 -22.56
C SER A 109 -36.37 -35.40 -22.26
N PHE A 110 -36.90 -34.18 -22.44
CA PHE A 110 -38.34 -33.93 -22.35
C PHE A 110 -39.00 -34.59 -23.57
N TYR A 111 -39.65 -35.75 -23.38
CA TYR A 111 -40.45 -36.36 -24.45
C TYR A 111 -41.78 -35.61 -24.52
N CYS A 112 -41.89 -34.69 -25.47
CA CYS A 112 -43.16 -34.08 -25.83
C CYS A 112 -44.06 -35.17 -26.43
N PHE A 113 -45.09 -35.59 -25.71
CA PHE A 113 -46.15 -36.40 -26.30
C PHE A 113 -46.86 -35.54 -27.35
N SER A 114 -46.78 -35.96 -28.61
CA SER A 114 -47.62 -35.39 -29.68
C SER A 114 -49.06 -35.75 -29.35
N HIS A 115 -49.72 -34.91 -28.57
CA HIS A 115 -51.16 -34.91 -28.49
C HIS A 115 -51.66 -34.56 -29.88
N ARG A 116 -52.00 -35.58 -30.69
CA ARG A 116 -52.83 -35.36 -31.86
C ARG A 116 -54.09 -34.68 -31.37
N GLY A 117 -54.40 -33.51 -31.93
CA GLY A 117 -55.68 -32.85 -31.68
C GLY A 117 -56.84 -33.82 -31.93
N PRO A 118 -57.96 -33.67 -31.22
CA PRO A 118 -59.10 -34.58 -31.35
C PRO A 118 -59.54 -34.68 -32.82
N PRO A 119 -59.98 -35.87 -33.28
CA PRO A 119 -60.36 -36.06 -34.67
C PRO A 119 -61.50 -35.11 -35.04
N ILE A 120 -61.39 -34.48 -36.20
CA ILE A 120 -62.49 -33.76 -36.83
C ILE A 120 -63.60 -34.77 -37.08
N VAL A 121 -64.69 -34.64 -36.34
CA VAL A 121 -65.98 -35.26 -36.67
C VAL A 121 -66.68 -34.27 -37.57
N TRP A 122 -67.02 -34.71 -38.78
CA TRP A 122 -67.64 -33.94 -39.86
C TRP A 122 -68.88 -33.17 -39.42
#